data_AF-A0A1Y6KQ13-F1
#
_entry.id   AF-A0A1Y6KQ13-F1
#
_cell.length_a   1.000
_cell.length_b   1.000
_cell.length_c   1.000
_cell.angle_alpha   90.00
_cell.angle_beta   90.00
_cell.angle_gamma   90.00
#
_symmetry.space_group_name_H-M   'P 1'
#
loop_
_entity.id
_entity.type
_entity.pdbx_description
1 polymer ?
#
loop_
_entity_poly.entity_id
_entity_poly.type
_entity_poly.pdbx_seq_one_letter_code
_entity_poly.pdbx_strand_id
1 'polypeptide(L)'
;MSFPAFSVGVPIFPTIVAAAPPLAHTMTGKCKLPRISIGWRMSNGPSVQAMNSTRSLRAEELNLGNELSADQTAPAEQLEPDFALVQLDTTFATLLSEMSALEFQHDDCREPRDEENVRSDEASRVKKMEAILARLAPIERAIMATPAQTIVGLGIKARHAAYVVSEHWDVPIEQIEWDARAVRLLIEAICKVAGVRLPVSNDGTAKTQDLPC
;
A
#
# COMPACT_ATOMS: atom_id res chain seq x y z
N MET A 1 -29.70 54.17 4.84
CA MET A 1 -29.25 53.21 5.87
C MET A 1 -27.76 53.00 5.63
N SER A 2 -26.93 53.46 6.57
CA SER A 2 -25.47 53.63 6.42
C SER A 2 -24.76 52.52 7.20
N PHE A 3 -23.86 51.79 6.57
CA PHE A 3 -23.02 50.78 7.23
C PHE A 3 -21.63 51.38 7.51
N PRO A 4 -21.07 51.23 8.73
CA PRO A 4 -19.71 51.66 9.00
C PRO A 4 -18.69 50.63 8.51
N ALA A 5 -17.58 51.15 7.98
CA ALA A 5 -16.42 50.41 7.52
C ALA A 5 -15.66 49.77 8.70
N PHE A 6 -15.38 48.46 8.60
CA PHE A 6 -14.43 47.77 9.47
C PHE A 6 -13.01 47.98 8.93
N SER A 7 -12.20 48.69 9.70
CA SER A 7 -10.76 48.84 9.49
C SER A 7 -10.05 47.63 10.10
N VAL A 8 -9.48 46.76 9.26
CA VAL A 8 -8.70 45.60 9.70
C VAL A 8 -7.24 46.04 9.81
N GLY A 9 -6.75 46.12 11.05
CA GLY A 9 -5.36 46.42 11.37
C GLY A 9 -4.42 45.29 10.93
N VAL A 10 -3.33 45.67 10.28
CA VAL A 10 -2.22 44.79 9.87
C VAL A 10 -1.36 44.46 11.11
N PRO A 11 -1.11 43.18 11.44
CA PRO A 11 -0.13 42.84 12.48
C PRO A 11 1.29 42.96 11.93
N ILE A 12 2.11 43.74 12.64
CA ILE A 12 3.55 43.87 12.45
C ILE A 12 4.22 42.59 12.97
N PHE A 13 4.83 41.81 12.08
CA PHE A 13 5.70 40.69 12.46
C PHE A 13 7.11 41.19 12.79
N PRO A 14 7.74 40.74 13.89
CA PRO A 14 9.15 41.03 14.14
C PRO A 14 10.05 40.13 13.28
N THR A 15 11.01 40.77 12.61
CA THR A 15 12.12 40.15 11.89
C THR A 15 12.97 39.32 12.85
N ILE A 16 12.95 38.00 12.69
CA ILE A 16 13.88 37.10 13.40
C ILE A 16 15.20 37.08 12.62
N VAL A 17 16.25 37.59 13.25
CA VAL A 17 17.64 37.50 12.79
C VAL A 17 18.11 36.05 12.93
N ALA A 18 18.47 35.44 11.80
CA ALA A 18 19.01 34.09 11.74
C ALA A 18 20.45 34.05 12.27
N ALA A 19 20.65 33.45 13.43
CA ALA A 19 21.97 33.05 13.92
C ALA A 19 22.31 31.65 13.39
N ALA A 20 23.41 31.54 12.65
CA ALA A 20 23.93 30.28 12.12
C ALA A 20 24.51 29.41 13.24
N PRO A 21 24.14 28.12 13.37
CA PRO A 21 24.81 27.19 14.24
C PRO A 21 26.03 26.53 13.56
N PRO A 22 27.07 26.17 14.33
CA PRO A 22 28.31 25.60 13.81
C PRO A 22 28.16 24.12 13.43
N LEU A 23 28.81 23.78 12.32
CA LEU A 23 29.06 22.42 11.83
C LEU A 23 29.90 21.62 12.82
N ALA A 24 29.41 20.44 13.24
CA ALA A 24 30.15 19.17 13.28
C ALA A 24 29.43 18.17 14.21
N HIS A 25 28.59 17.32 13.63
CA HIS A 25 28.30 16.02 14.23
C HIS A 25 28.39 14.93 13.16
N THR A 26 29.44 14.13 13.28
CA THR A 26 29.66 12.88 12.57
C THR A 26 28.53 11.91 12.93
N MET A 27 27.44 11.93 12.17
CA MET A 27 26.38 10.94 12.24
C MET A 27 26.88 9.65 11.59
N THR A 28 27.47 8.78 12.41
CA THR A 28 27.47 7.33 12.13
C THR A 28 26.07 6.79 12.42
N GLY A 29 25.09 7.29 11.67
CA GLY A 29 23.76 6.74 11.63
C GLY A 29 23.85 5.37 11.00
N LYS A 30 23.90 4.32 11.82
CA LYS A 30 23.51 2.99 11.37
C LYS A 30 22.05 3.13 10.96
N CYS A 31 21.81 3.34 9.66
CA CYS A 31 20.51 3.13 9.05
C CYS A 31 20.21 1.66 9.27
N LYS A 32 19.59 1.34 10.41
CA LYS A 32 18.96 0.06 10.66
C LYS A 32 17.80 0.08 9.67
N LEU A 33 18.08 -0.37 8.44
CA LEU A 33 17.06 -0.68 7.45
C LEU A 33 15.99 -1.45 8.22
N PRO A 34 14.71 -1.04 8.15
CA PRO A 34 13.65 -1.85 8.72
C PRO A 34 13.89 -3.25 8.18
N ARG A 35 14.10 -4.20 9.10
CA ARG A 35 14.13 -5.61 8.76
C ARG A 35 12.68 -5.91 8.42
N ILE A 36 12.29 -5.55 7.20
CA ILE A 36 11.06 -6.07 6.62
C ILE A 36 11.43 -7.54 6.45
N SER A 37 11.13 -8.37 7.45
CA SER A 37 11.13 -9.80 7.28
C SER A 37 9.97 -10.05 6.34
N ILE A 38 10.26 -9.93 5.04
CA ILE A 38 9.29 -10.05 3.97
C ILE A 38 8.93 -11.54 3.87
N GLY A 39 8.10 -12.01 4.80
CA GLY A 39 7.37 -13.26 4.70
C GLY A 39 6.25 -13.17 3.65
N TRP A 40 6.52 -12.54 2.50
CA TRP A 40 5.55 -12.29 1.45
C TRP A 40 5.45 -13.56 0.62
N ARG A 41 4.72 -14.54 1.15
CA ARG A 41 4.36 -15.74 0.39
C ARG A 41 3.29 -15.32 -0.63
N MET A 42 3.72 -14.80 -1.77
CA MET A 42 2.84 -14.51 -2.90
C MET A 42 2.33 -15.82 -3.49
N SER A 43 1.15 -16.25 -3.05
CA SER A 43 0.45 -17.40 -3.63
C SER A 43 -0.05 -17.03 -5.04
N ASN A 44 0.77 -17.30 -6.06
CA ASN A 44 0.39 -17.22 -7.47
C ASN A 44 -0.48 -18.43 -7.85
N GLY A 45 -1.76 -18.39 -7.44
CA GLY A 45 -2.79 -19.29 -7.96
C GLY A 45 -3.63 -18.61 -9.05
N PRO A 46 -3.82 -19.22 -10.23
CA PRO A 46 -4.77 -18.73 -11.23
C PRO A 46 -6.18 -18.88 -10.66
N SER A 47 -6.79 -17.78 -10.25
CA SER A 47 -8.19 -17.79 -9.79
C SER A 47 -9.11 -17.62 -10.99
N VAL A 48 -9.28 -18.72 -11.71
CA VAL A 48 -10.46 -18.96 -12.52
C VAL A 48 -11.48 -19.64 -11.61
N GLN A 49 -12.47 -18.91 -11.12
CA GLN A 49 -13.83 -19.43 -11.03
C GLN A 49 -14.84 -18.32 -10.80
N ALA A 50 -15.68 -18.15 -11.82
CA ALA A 50 -16.95 -17.46 -11.75
C ALA A 50 -17.81 -18.07 -10.64
N MET A 51 -18.38 -17.21 -9.81
CA MET A 51 -19.52 -17.58 -8.98
C MET A 51 -20.60 -16.52 -9.15
N ASN A 52 -21.61 -16.94 -9.90
CA ASN A 52 -22.81 -16.23 -10.19
C ASN A 52 -23.63 -16.21 -8.90
N SER A 53 -23.73 -15.06 -8.24
CA SER A 53 -24.60 -14.91 -7.07
C SER A 53 -25.73 -13.95 -7.39
N THR A 54 -26.78 -14.51 -8.00
CA THR A 54 -28.10 -13.91 -8.12
C THR A 54 -28.66 -13.70 -6.71
N ARG A 55 -28.54 -12.50 -6.16
CA ARG A 55 -29.29 -12.09 -4.96
C ARG A 55 -30.19 -10.92 -5.31
N SER A 56 -31.44 -11.29 -5.58
CA SER A 56 -32.62 -10.42 -5.64
C SER A 56 -32.70 -9.58 -4.36
N LEU A 57 -32.35 -8.31 -4.45
CA LEU A 57 -32.75 -7.28 -3.50
C LEU A 57 -33.77 -6.37 -4.18
N ARG A 58 -35.00 -6.50 -3.68
CA ARG A 58 -36.14 -5.63 -3.96
C ARG A 58 -35.81 -4.28 -3.33
N ALA A 59 -35.31 -3.34 -4.12
CA ALA A 59 -35.21 -1.94 -3.74
C ALA A 59 -36.50 -1.25 -4.21
N GLU A 60 -37.26 -0.72 -3.27
CA GLU A 60 -38.40 0.13 -3.53
C GLU A 60 -37.98 1.35 -4.35
N GLU A 61 -38.80 1.63 -5.36
CA GLU A 61 -38.77 2.82 -6.19
C GLU A 61 -38.94 4.09 -5.34
N LEU A 62 -37.91 4.94 -5.32
CA LEU A 62 -38.14 6.37 -5.17
C LEU A 62 -37.82 7.04 -6.51
N ASN A 63 -38.89 7.18 -7.29
CA ASN A 63 -39.02 8.10 -8.40
C ASN A 63 -38.76 9.54 -7.91
N LEU A 64 -37.66 10.14 -8.34
CA LEU A 64 -37.59 11.58 -8.55
C LEU A 64 -37.10 11.81 -9.98
N GLY A 65 -38.06 12.11 -10.86
CA GLY A 65 -37.78 12.54 -12.21
C GLY A 65 -36.96 13.82 -12.19
N ASN A 66 -35.83 13.78 -12.88
CA ASN A 66 -35.16 14.99 -13.34
C ASN A 66 -35.03 14.87 -14.86
N GLU A 67 -35.75 15.76 -15.53
CA GLU A 67 -35.83 15.81 -16.98
C GLU A 67 -34.49 16.17 -17.62
N LEU A 68 -34.27 15.48 -18.74
CA LEU A 68 -33.17 15.62 -19.69
C LEU A 68 -32.93 17.07 -20.12
N SER A 69 -31.68 17.53 -19.96
CA SER A 69 -31.09 18.47 -20.91
C SER A 69 -30.07 17.71 -21.74
N ALA A 70 -30.41 17.48 -23.00
CA ALA A 70 -29.54 16.89 -23.99
C ALA A 70 -28.62 17.98 -24.55
N ASP A 71 -27.34 17.92 -24.20
CA ASP A 71 -26.30 18.42 -25.10
C ASP A 71 -25.10 17.47 -25.03
N GLN A 72 -24.95 16.66 -26.07
CA GLN A 72 -23.80 15.79 -26.26
C GLN A 72 -22.64 16.62 -26.79
N THR A 73 -21.48 16.60 -26.14
CA THR A 73 -20.21 16.87 -26.82
C THR A 73 -19.08 16.02 -26.24
N ALA A 74 -18.62 15.11 -27.09
CA ALA A 74 -17.41 14.28 -27.05
C ALA A 74 -17.41 13.01 -26.15
N PRO A 75 -17.13 11.82 -26.73
CA PRO A 75 -16.76 10.63 -25.99
C PRO A 75 -15.29 10.81 -25.57
N ALA A 76 -15.05 11.59 -24.51
CA ALA A 76 -13.79 11.47 -23.80
C ALA A 76 -13.77 10.05 -23.24
N GLU A 77 -12.80 9.27 -23.70
CA GLU A 77 -12.49 7.92 -23.24
C GLU A 77 -12.78 7.81 -21.73
N GLN A 78 -13.89 7.18 -21.40
CA GLN A 78 -14.33 6.93 -20.04
C GLN A 78 -13.45 5.79 -19.50
N LEU A 79 -12.16 6.09 -19.37
CA LEU A 79 -11.17 5.28 -18.68
C LEU A 79 -11.76 4.96 -17.32
N GLU A 80 -11.78 3.67 -16.98
CA GLU A 80 -12.20 3.18 -15.67
C GLU A 80 -11.63 4.11 -14.58
N PRO A 81 -12.46 4.63 -13.65
CA PRO A 81 -12.09 5.74 -12.76
C PRO A 81 -10.78 5.54 -11.98
N ASP A 82 -10.42 4.29 -11.72
CA ASP A 82 -9.22 3.88 -10.99
C ASP A 82 -8.17 3.16 -11.86
N PHE A 83 -8.26 3.26 -13.20
CA PHE A 83 -7.32 2.58 -14.11
C PHE A 83 -5.86 2.94 -13.84
N ALA A 84 -5.57 4.23 -13.62
CA ALA A 84 -4.23 4.69 -13.27
C ALA A 84 -3.74 4.05 -11.96
N LEU A 85 -4.65 3.91 -10.99
CA LEU A 85 -4.34 3.30 -9.69
C LEU A 85 -4.04 1.80 -9.83
N VAL A 86 -4.78 1.09 -10.68
CA VAL A 86 -4.53 -0.32 -11.04
C VAL A 86 -3.17 -0.50 -11.72
N GLN A 87 -2.80 0.40 -12.64
CA GLN A 87 -1.48 0.34 -13.31
C GLN A 87 -0.32 0.57 -12.33
N LEU A 88 -0.44 1.57 -11.46
CA LEU A 88 0.55 1.84 -10.43
C LEU A 88 0.72 0.66 -9.49
N ASP A 89 -0.40 0.08 -9.08
CA ASP A 89 -0.42 -1.09 -8.22
C ASP A 89 0.22 -2.34 -8.85
N THR A 90 -0.07 -2.58 -10.13
CA THR A 90 0.55 -3.68 -10.89
C THR A 90 2.06 -3.51 -10.94
N THR A 91 2.53 -2.28 -11.16
CA THR A 91 3.96 -1.94 -11.14
C THR A 91 4.56 -2.15 -9.76
N PHE A 92 3.87 -1.70 -8.71
CA PHE A 92 4.26 -1.89 -7.31
C PHE A 92 4.41 -3.38 -6.96
N ALA A 93 3.40 -4.21 -7.25
CA ALA A 93 3.43 -5.65 -6.99
C ALA A 93 4.55 -6.37 -7.77
N THR A 94 4.84 -5.92 -8.99
CA THR A 94 5.96 -6.44 -9.79
C THR A 94 7.31 -6.17 -9.11
N LEU A 95 7.53 -4.94 -8.63
CA LEU A 95 8.75 -4.57 -7.91
C LEU A 95 8.92 -5.33 -6.60
N LEU A 96 7.83 -5.52 -5.83
CA LEU A 96 7.87 -6.34 -4.62
C LEU A 96 8.23 -7.80 -4.92
N SER A 97 7.76 -8.33 -6.04
CA SER A 97 8.12 -9.67 -6.50
C SER A 97 9.61 -9.74 -6.88
N GLU A 98 10.15 -8.71 -7.54
CA GLU A 98 11.58 -8.59 -7.85
C GLU A 98 12.43 -8.57 -6.57
N MET A 99 12.04 -7.79 -5.55
CA MET A 99 12.74 -7.75 -4.25
C MET A 99 12.75 -9.11 -3.58
N SER A 100 11.59 -9.77 -3.51
CA SER A 100 11.46 -11.10 -2.90
C SER A 100 12.34 -12.13 -3.62
N ALA A 101 12.39 -12.10 -4.96
CA ALA A 101 13.25 -12.99 -5.74
C ALA A 101 14.75 -12.79 -5.45
N LEU A 102 15.18 -11.55 -5.16
CA LEU A 102 16.56 -11.27 -4.76
C LEU A 102 16.88 -11.80 -3.36
N GLU A 103 15.91 -11.82 -2.45
CA GLU A 103 16.07 -12.35 -1.09
C GLU A 103 16.22 -13.88 -1.11
N PHE A 104 15.36 -14.58 -1.84
CA PHE A 104 15.39 -16.05 -1.93
C PHE A 104 16.68 -16.61 -2.56
N GLN A 105 17.37 -15.85 -3.40
CA GLN A 105 18.65 -16.28 -3.99
C GLN A 105 19.79 -16.42 -2.95
N HIS A 106 19.62 -15.93 -1.71
CA HIS A 106 20.64 -16.05 -0.66
C HIS A 106 20.67 -17.44 -0.01
N ASP A 107 19.54 -18.16 0.04
CA ASP A 107 19.41 -19.33 0.91
C ASP A 107 19.93 -20.64 0.28
N ASP A 108 20.54 -20.54 -0.90
CA ASP A 108 21.09 -21.70 -1.60
C ASP A 108 22.39 -22.15 -0.91
N CYS A 109 22.29 -23.27 -0.20
CA CYS A 109 23.30 -23.90 0.66
C CYS A 109 24.61 -24.15 -0.08
N ARG A 110 25.47 -23.13 -0.18
CA ARG A 110 26.72 -23.24 -0.92
C ARG A 110 27.93 -23.48 -0.02
N GLU A 111 28.60 -24.57 -0.38
CA GLU A 111 29.96 -24.94 -0.03
C GLU A 111 30.96 -23.76 0.02
N PRO A 112 32.06 -23.90 0.79
CA PRO A 112 33.05 -22.86 0.97
C PRO A 112 33.63 -22.41 -0.38
N ARG A 113 33.18 -21.25 -0.85
CA ARG A 113 33.78 -20.54 -1.97
C ARG A 113 34.78 -19.51 -1.46
N ASP A 114 35.78 -19.24 -2.29
CA ASP A 114 36.83 -18.25 -2.04
C ASP A 114 36.23 -16.91 -1.57
N GLU A 115 36.73 -16.40 -0.44
CA GLU A 115 36.18 -15.27 0.31
C GLU A 115 36.00 -13.99 -0.52
N GLU A 116 36.81 -13.80 -1.57
CA GLU A 116 36.77 -12.64 -2.45
C GLU A 116 35.55 -12.63 -3.39
N ASN A 117 35.07 -13.81 -3.82
CA ASN A 117 33.93 -13.93 -4.72
C ASN A 117 32.61 -13.62 -3.99
N VAL A 118 32.48 -14.07 -2.75
CA VAL A 118 31.29 -13.87 -1.90
C VAL A 118 31.01 -12.37 -1.67
N ARG A 119 32.05 -11.56 -1.48
CA ARG A 119 31.91 -10.13 -1.21
C ARG A 119 31.39 -9.33 -2.41
N SER A 120 31.76 -9.74 -3.62
CA SER A 120 31.34 -9.10 -4.86
C SER A 120 29.86 -9.35 -5.16
N ASP A 121 29.40 -10.58 -4.94
CA ASP A 121 28.01 -10.98 -5.13
C ASP A 121 27.07 -10.23 -4.18
N GLU A 122 27.44 -10.09 -2.91
CA GLU A 122 26.60 -9.38 -1.92
C GLU A 122 26.48 -7.89 -2.25
N ALA A 123 27.58 -7.22 -2.61
CA ALA A 123 27.55 -5.82 -3.02
C ALA A 123 26.67 -5.59 -4.26
N SER A 124 26.69 -6.52 -5.21
CA SER A 124 25.82 -6.50 -6.39
C SER A 124 24.34 -6.64 -6.02
N ARG A 125 24.01 -7.52 -5.06
CA ARG A 125 22.64 -7.72 -4.57
C ARG A 125 22.11 -6.51 -3.82
N VAL A 126 22.89 -5.94 -2.90
CA VAL A 126 22.54 -4.70 -2.20
C VAL A 126 22.25 -3.58 -3.19
N LYS A 127 23.12 -3.39 -4.19
CA LYS A 127 22.92 -2.38 -5.25
C LYS A 127 21.64 -2.59 -6.05
N LYS A 128 21.26 -3.85 -6.35
CA LYS A 128 19.99 -4.17 -7.02
C LYS A 128 18.79 -3.86 -6.12
N MET A 129 18.87 -4.21 -4.83
CA MET A 129 17.82 -3.91 -3.86
C MET A 129 17.61 -2.39 -3.72
N GLU A 130 18.68 -1.63 -3.56
CA GLU A 130 18.63 -0.16 -3.51
C GLU A 130 18.03 0.44 -4.79
N ALA A 131 18.36 -0.11 -5.97
CA ALA A 131 17.78 0.33 -7.23
C ALA A 131 16.26 0.06 -7.32
N ILE A 132 15.78 -1.06 -6.77
CA ILE A 132 14.33 -1.34 -6.72
C ILE A 132 13.63 -0.40 -5.73
N LEU A 133 14.21 -0.19 -4.54
CA LEU A 133 13.66 0.75 -3.55
C LEU A 133 13.58 2.18 -4.11
N ALA A 134 14.59 2.62 -4.87
CA ALA A 134 14.56 3.91 -5.54
C ALA A 134 13.43 4.03 -6.58
N ARG A 135 13.06 2.93 -7.25
CA ARG A 135 11.93 2.86 -8.20
C ARG A 135 10.58 2.80 -7.50
N LEU A 136 10.50 2.22 -6.30
CA LEU A 136 9.26 2.13 -5.51
C LEU A 136 8.80 3.51 -5.01
N ALA A 137 9.71 4.32 -4.46
CA ALA A 137 9.37 5.59 -3.83
C ALA A 137 8.49 6.55 -4.68
N PRO A 138 8.70 6.75 -5.99
CA PRO A 138 7.79 7.56 -6.81
C PRO A 138 6.41 6.88 -7.05
N ILE A 139 6.36 5.55 -7.11
CA ILE A 139 5.11 4.79 -7.32
C ILE A 139 4.23 4.89 -6.08
N GLU A 140 4.80 4.72 -4.89
CA GLU A 140 4.07 4.84 -3.62
C GLU A 140 3.46 6.23 -3.47
N ARG A 141 4.23 7.29 -3.77
CA ARG A 141 3.73 8.66 -3.79
C ARG A 141 2.59 8.84 -4.78
N ALA A 142 2.68 8.25 -5.97
CA ALA A 142 1.61 8.31 -6.96
C ALA A 142 0.34 7.56 -6.51
N ILE A 143 0.47 6.37 -5.90
CA ILE A 143 -0.66 5.61 -5.33
C ILE A 143 -1.34 6.43 -4.23
N MET A 144 -0.56 7.06 -3.36
CA MET A 144 -1.10 7.89 -2.27
C MET A 144 -1.78 9.15 -2.78
N ALA A 145 -1.19 9.84 -3.76
CA ALA A 145 -1.72 11.06 -4.35
C ALA A 145 -2.98 10.85 -5.21
N THR A 146 -3.10 9.68 -5.85
CA THR A 146 -4.25 9.38 -6.72
C THR A 146 -5.48 9.08 -5.85
N PRO A 147 -6.59 9.82 -5.97
CA PRO A 147 -7.81 9.52 -5.23
C PRO A 147 -8.42 8.18 -5.69
N ALA A 148 -9.01 7.42 -4.78
CA ALA A 148 -9.76 6.21 -5.12
C ALA A 148 -11.24 6.58 -5.32
N GLN A 149 -11.78 6.26 -6.49
CA GLN A 149 -13.18 6.56 -6.85
C GLN A 149 -14.08 5.32 -6.78
N THR A 150 -13.50 4.12 -6.76
CA THR A 150 -14.22 2.85 -6.66
C THR A 150 -13.74 2.02 -5.47
N ILE A 151 -14.49 0.96 -5.17
CA ILE A 151 -14.10 -0.03 -4.16
C ILE A 151 -12.77 -0.73 -4.52
N VAL A 152 -12.47 -0.88 -5.81
CA VAL A 152 -11.21 -1.47 -6.29
C VAL A 152 -10.04 -0.54 -5.95
N GLY A 153 -10.16 0.76 -6.23
CA GLY A 153 -9.15 1.74 -5.87
C GLY A 153 -8.93 1.84 -4.36
N LEU A 154 -9.99 1.73 -3.57
CA LEU A 154 -9.90 1.67 -2.12
C LEU A 154 -9.17 0.39 -1.66
N GLY A 155 -9.45 -0.75 -2.30
CA GLY A 155 -8.73 -2.01 -2.07
C GLY A 155 -7.24 -1.92 -2.36
N ILE A 156 -6.85 -1.22 -3.43
CA ILE A 156 -5.44 -0.97 -3.76
C ILE A 156 -4.77 -0.14 -2.66
N LYS A 157 -5.41 0.96 -2.21
CA LYS A 157 -4.88 1.77 -1.11
C LYS A 157 -4.77 0.99 0.19
N ALA A 158 -5.75 0.15 0.50
CA ALA A 158 -5.69 -0.71 1.68
C ALA A 158 -4.55 -1.73 1.61
N ARG A 159 -4.32 -2.36 0.45
CA ARG A 159 -3.16 -3.24 0.26
C ARG A 159 -1.84 -2.48 0.42
N HIS A 160 -1.74 -1.27 -0.12
CA HIS A 160 -0.55 -0.44 0.05
C HIS A 160 -0.34 -0.04 1.52
N ALA A 161 -1.40 0.30 2.24
CA ALA A 161 -1.33 0.51 3.68
C ALA A 161 -0.81 -0.74 4.41
N ALA A 162 -1.29 -1.94 4.04
CA ALA A 162 -0.80 -3.20 4.60
C ALA A 162 0.71 -3.39 4.41
N TYR A 163 1.27 -2.97 3.27
CA TYR A 163 2.71 -2.97 3.05
C TYR A 163 3.43 -2.02 4.00
N VAL A 164 2.94 -0.79 4.14
CA VAL A 164 3.55 0.25 4.98
C VAL A 164 3.54 -0.16 6.45
N VAL A 165 2.45 -0.75 6.94
CA VAL A 165 2.30 -1.22 8.34
C VAL A 165 2.53 -2.73 8.46
N SER A 166 3.49 -3.28 7.71
CA SER A 166 3.77 -4.72 7.66
C SER A 166 4.03 -5.36 9.03
N GLU A 167 4.58 -4.61 9.98
CA GLU A 167 4.78 -5.04 11.38
C GLU A 167 3.49 -5.52 12.07
N HIS A 168 2.32 -5.04 11.65
CA HIS A 168 1.03 -5.47 12.22
C HIS A 168 0.62 -6.87 11.74
N TRP A 169 1.32 -7.43 10.75
CA TRP A 169 1.07 -8.77 10.22
C TRP A 169 2.05 -9.83 10.75
N ASP A 170 3.15 -9.42 11.37
CA ASP A 170 4.16 -10.34 11.94
C ASP A 170 3.70 -11.02 13.24
N VAL A 171 2.68 -10.45 13.89
CA VAL A 171 2.19 -10.88 15.21
C VAL A 171 0.75 -11.42 15.10
N PRO A 172 0.35 -12.43 15.91
CA PRO A 172 -1.04 -12.86 16.00
C PRO A 172 -1.97 -11.74 16.47
N ILE A 173 -3.20 -11.69 15.95
CA ILE A 173 -4.12 -10.57 16.19
C ILE A 173 -4.47 -10.36 17.67
N GLU A 174 -4.38 -11.42 18.49
CA GLU A 174 -4.63 -11.38 19.93
C GLU A 174 -3.52 -10.67 20.72
N GLN A 175 -2.33 -10.54 20.14
CA GLN A 175 -1.15 -9.97 20.79
C GLN A 175 -0.83 -8.54 20.32
N ILE A 176 -1.62 -8.01 19.36
CA ILE A 176 -1.45 -6.66 18.82
C ILE A 176 -2.22 -5.66 19.69
N GLU A 177 -1.67 -4.44 19.84
CA GLU A 177 -2.37 -3.33 20.47
C GLU A 177 -3.70 -3.01 19.77
N TRP A 178 -4.65 -2.45 20.51
CA TRP A 178 -6.03 -2.34 20.04
C TRP A 178 -6.18 -1.50 18.76
N ASP A 179 -5.38 -0.43 18.63
CA ASP A 179 -5.34 0.45 17.47
C ASP A 179 -4.77 -0.25 16.24
N ALA A 180 -3.61 -0.90 16.36
CA ALA A 180 -3.00 -1.68 15.30
C ALA A 180 -3.90 -2.85 14.86
N ARG A 181 -4.61 -3.48 15.81
CA ARG A 181 -5.65 -4.49 15.53
C ARG A 181 -6.81 -3.91 14.73
N ALA A 182 -7.31 -2.72 15.09
CA ALA A 182 -8.40 -2.06 14.38
C ALA A 182 -8.00 -1.71 12.94
N VAL A 183 -6.79 -1.18 12.74
CA VAL A 183 -6.23 -0.87 11.42
C VAL A 183 -6.11 -2.12 10.56
N ARG A 184 -5.56 -3.22 11.11
CA ARG A 184 -5.45 -4.51 10.41
C ARG A 184 -6.82 -5.04 9.97
N LEU A 185 -7.81 -5.08 10.87
CA LEU A 185 -9.15 -5.55 10.57
C LEU A 185 -9.85 -4.71 9.50
N LEU A 186 -9.65 -3.39 9.53
CA LEU A 186 -10.20 -2.48 8.51
C LEU A 186 -9.59 -2.76 7.13
N ILE A 187 -8.27 -2.91 7.06
CA ILE A 187 -7.56 -3.24 5.82
C ILE A 187 -8.02 -4.59 5.27
N GLU A 188 -8.10 -5.62 6.11
CA GLU A 188 -8.61 -6.95 5.75
C GLU A 188 -10.04 -6.89 5.19
N ALA A 189 -10.93 -6.15 5.84
CA ALA A 189 -12.31 -5.97 5.39
C ALA A 189 -12.39 -5.27 4.03
N ILE A 190 -11.66 -4.16 3.85
CA ILE A 190 -11.64 -3.40 2.59
C ILE A 190 -11.11 -4.27 1.45
N CYS A 191 -9.96 -4.92 1.64
CA CYS A 191 -9.37 -5.78 0.60
C CYS A 191 -10.30 -6.94 0.23
N LYS A 192 -10.95 -7.56 1.22
CA LYS A 192 -11.94 -8.62 0.99
C LYS A 192 -13.13 -8.14 0.15
N VAL A 193 -13.70 -6.99 0.47
CA VAL A 193 -14.83 -6.41 -0.28
C VAL A 193 -14.41 -6.00 -1.69
N ALA A 194 -13.19 -5.49 -1.84
CA ALA A 194 -12.63 -5.09 -3.14
C ALA A 194 -12.17 -6.27 -4.01
N GLY A 195 -12.15 -7.50 -3.49
CA GLY A 195 -11.57 -8.66 -4.17
C GLY A 195 -10.05 -8.56 -4.39
N VAL A 196 -9.38 -7.66 -3.67
CA VAL A 196 -7.92 -7.47 -3.74
C VAL A 196 -7.28 -8.44 -2.76
N ARG A 197 -6.32 -9.22 -3.25
CA ARG A 197 -5.58 -10.15 -2.39
C ARG A 197 -4.66 -9.38 -1.46
N LEU A 198 -4.76 -9.68 -0.16
CA LEU A 198 -3.73 -9.27 0.78
C LEU A 198 -2.51 -10.19 0.65
N PRO A 199 -1.30 -9.63 0.81
CA PRO A 199 -0.06 -10.39 0.72
C PRO A 199 0.15 -11.35 1.91
N VAL A 200 -0.65 -11.23 2.97
CA VAL A 200 -0.48 -11.98 4.22
C VAL A 200 -1.83 -12.52 4.70
N SER A 201 -2.46 -13.37 3.90
CA SER A 201 -3.59 -14.19 4.37
C SER A 201 -3.05 -15.28 5.28
N ASN A 202 -3.11 -15.04 6.59
CA ASN A 202 -2.83 -16.04 7.59
C ASN A 202 -4.02 -17.01 7.64
N ASP A 203 -4.12 -17.88 6.63
CA ASP A 203 -5.13 -18.94 6.57
C ASP A 203 -4.75 -20.07 7.55
N GLY A 204 -4.66 -19.72 8.83
CA GLY A 204 -4.36 -20.62 9.94
C GLY A 204 -5.60 -21.27 10.57
N THR A 205 -6.78 -21.14 9.96
CA THR A 205 -8.03 -21.67 10.52
C THR A 205 -8.59 -22.84 9.70
N ALA A 206 -7.83 -23.93 9.55
CA ALA A 206 -8.42 -25.21 9.18
C ALA A 206 -7.51 -26.41 9.49
N LYS A 207 -7.43 -26.82 10.76
CA LYS A 207 -7.52 -28.24 11.19
C LYS A 207 -7.95 -28.31 12.65
N THR A 208 -9.21 -28.01 12.94
CA THR A 208 -9.90 -28.73 14.02
C THR A 208 -10.22 -30.11 13.45
N GLN A 209 -9.29 -31.06 13.63
CA GLN A 209 -9.61 -32.48 13.46
C GLN A 209 -10.46 -32.89 14.66
N ASP A 210 -11.76 -32.72 14.55
CA ASP A 210 -12.69 -33.59 15.24
C ASP A 210 -12.60 -34.97 14.57
N LEU A 211 -12.01 -35.93 15.27
CA LEU A 211 -12.18 -37.35 14.99
C LEU A 211 -12.49 -38.05 16.32
N PRO A 212 -13.75 -38.44 16.55
CA PRO A 212 -14.09 -39.37 17.62
C PRO A 212 -13.79 -40.80 17.18
N CYS A 213 -13.08 -41.53 18.03
CA CYS A 213 -13.23 -42.96 18.26
C CYS A 213 -13.11 -43.20 19.76
#